data_AF-A0A0C3INX6-F1
#
_entry.id   AF-A0A0C3INX6-F1
#
_cell.length_a   1.000
_cell.length_b   1.000
_cell.length_c   1.000
_cell.angle_alpha   90.00
_cell.angle_beta   90.00
_cell.angle_gamma   90.00
#
_symmetry.space_group_name_H-M   'P 1'
#
loop_
_entity.id
_entity.type
_entity.pdbx_description
1 polymer ?
#
loop_
_entity_poly.entity_id
_entity_poly.type
_entity_poly.pdbx_seq_one_letter_code
_entity_poly.pdbx_strand_id
1 'polypeptide(L)'
;MPDLHPTTQPTNAHGDPDAYVKKLTHHWVKGPHLGFLSSHITGYQTASMAGASHAQQYLDSVINAYFSKFPWRLKVSENPTAPASEQPNSMENLSKVEMKQKQCKVTVMHKAIKSWLEYHIRANQKVGGNVMVSENNMWTCLLVQLSGISKKKLKALQAHQQWSKDHFDTIIRPNFQERCNTQGIKGKEMVTFQEQVTQEHFLATNGQTQTHYAQLARDEAQTAITEWTEALSNPPATDPISQQSCVIYFLILDLL
;
A
#
# COMPACT_ATOMS: atom_id res chain seq x y z
N MET A 1 -56.50 37.99 5.53
CA MET A 1 -55.30 37.69 6.32
C MET A 1 -54.43 36.75 5.50
N PRO A 2 -53.25 37.16 5.03
CA PRO A 2 -52.34 36.28 4.33
C PRO A 2 -51.24 35.73 5.26
N ASP A 3 -50.96 34.45 5.08
CA ASP A 3 -49.95 33.65 5.77
C ASP A 3 -48.53 34.23 5.65
N LEU A 4 -47.87 34.39 6.80
CA LEU A 4 -46.44 34.66 6.92
C LEU A 4 -45.68 33.33 6.97
N HIS A 5 -45.12 32.92 5.84
CA HIS A 5 -44.04 31.93 5.83
C HIS A 5 -42.76 32.55 6.41
N PRO A 6 -42.06 31.90 7.36
CA PRO A 6 -40.74 32.34 7.77
C PRO A 6 -39.71 31.98 6.70
N THR A 7 -39.13 33.01 6.07
CA THR A 7 -37.91 32.89 5.27
C THR A 7 -36.75 32.49 6.19
N THR A 8 -36.37 31.21 6.16
CA THR A 8 -35.15 30.74 6.80
C THR A 8 -33.93 31.33 6.08
N GLN A 9 -33.36 32.41 6.64
CA GLN A 9 -32.04 32.90 6.26
C GLN A 9 -30.97 31.84 6.58
N PRO A 10 -29.96 31.64 5.70
CA PRO A 10 -28.88 30.70 5.95
C PRO A 10 -27.99 31.20 7.10
N THR A 11 -27.81 30.33 8.09
CA THR A 11 -27.02 30.50 9.30
C THR A 11 -25.61 31.02 9.01
N ASN A 12 -25.27 32.13 9.67
CA ASN A 12 -24.01 32.86 9.62
C ASN A 12 -22.77 31.96 9.79
N ALA A 13 -22.07 31.68 8.69
CA ALA A 13 -20.72 31.10 8.65
C ALA A 13 -19.61 32.17 8.79
N HIS A 14 -19.93 33.34 9.36
CA HIS A 14 -19.14 34.57 9.14
C HIS A 14 -17.92 34.74 10.06
N GLY A 15 -17.70 33.85 11.03
CA GLY A 15 -16.62 33.97 12.04
C GLY A 15 -15.82 32.71 12.32
N ASP A 16 -16.18 31.56 11.76
CA ASP A 16 -15.46 30.30 12.01
C ASP A 16 -14.38 30.07 10.93
N PRO A 17 -13.09 30.03 11.29
CA PRO A 17 -12.01 29.73 10.34
C PRO A 17 -12.13 28.34 9.70
N ASP A 18 -12.86 27.42 10.33
CA ASP A 18 -13.06 26.03 9.89
C ASP A 18 -14.40 25.81 9.17
N ALA A 19 -15.19 26.86 8.94
CA ALA A 19 -16.51 26.78 8.31
C ALA A 19 -16.55 25.98 7.00
N TYR A 20 -15.44 26.00 6.24
CA TYR A 20 -15.29 25.31 4.95
C TYR A 20 -14.37 24.08 5.01
N VAL A 21 -13.82 23.77 6.19
CA VAL A 21 -12.90 22.66 6.45
C VAL A 21 -13.68 21.50 7.07
N LYS A 22 -14.61 20.93 6.32
CA LYS A 22 -15.21 19.65 6.73
C LYS A 22 -14.13 18.57 6.69
N LYS A 23 -14.02 17.76 7.76
CA LYS A 23 -13.10 16.62 7.81
C LYS A 23 -13.31 15.73 6.59
N LEU A 24 -12.28 15.63 5.74
CA LEU A 24 -12.32 14.82 4.53
C LEU A 24 -12.39 13.35 4.93
N THR A 25 -13.46 12.66 4.52
CA THR A 25 -13.64 11.22 4.73
C THR A 25 -12.77 10.43 3.75
N HIS A 26 -12.49 9.15 4.05
CA HIS A 26 -11.69 8.24 3.22
C HIS A 26 -12.10 8.18 1.73
N HIS A 27 -13.36 8.48 1.40
CA HIS A 27 -13.89 8.45 0.03
C HIS A 27 -14.29 9.84 -0.50
N TRP A 28 -13.55 10.89 -0.12
CA TRP A 28 -13.88 12.26 -0.54
C TRP A 28 -13.66 12.49 -2.04
N VAL A 29 -12.73 11.77 -2.67
CA VAL A 29 -12.46 11.87 -4.12
C VAL A 29 -13.50 11.06 -4.88
N LYS A 30 -14.48 11.74 -5.46
CA LYS A 30 -15.53 11.14 -6.31
C LYS A 30 -15.82 12.03 -7.52
N GLY A 31 -16.42 11.45 -8.56
CA GLY A 31 -16.94 12.19 -9.70
C GLY A 31 -15.88 13.07 -10.38
N PRO A 32 -16.15 14.37 -10.63
CA PRO A 32 -15.21 15.28 -11.28
C PRO A 32 -13.84 15.40 -10.59
N HIS A 33 -13.80 15.31 -9.25
CA HIS A 33 -12.55 15.36 -8.50
C HIS A 33 -11.66 14.15 -8.80
N LEU A 34 -12.27 12.97 -8.95
CA LEU A 34 -11.56 11.74 -9.30
C LEU A 34 -10.97 11.86 -10.71
N GLY A 35 -11.76 12.26 -11.71
CA GLY A 35 -11.28 12.43 -13.07
C GLY A 35 -10.12 13.43 -13.17
N PHE A 36 -10.22 14.56 -12.45
CA PHE A 36 -9.14 15.54 -12.36
C PHE A 36 -7.87 14.93 -11.74
N LEU A 37 -7.96 14.35 -10.54
CA LEU A 37 -6.78 13.86 -9.83
C LEU A 37 -6.16 12.63 -10.52
N SER A 38 -6.97 11.74 -11.09
CA SER A 38 -6.50 10.58 -11.87
C SER A 38 -5.62 11.00 -13.05
N SER A 39 -5.94 12.10 -13.72
CA SER A 39 -5.13 12.63 -14.84
C SER A 39 -3.73 13.11 -14.42
N HIS A 40 -3.53 13.40 -13.13
CA HIS A 40 -2.27 13.90 -12.57
C HIS A 40 -1.40 12.82 -11.92
N ILE A 41 -1.85 11.57 -11.84
CA ILE A 41 -1.09 10.47 -11.22
C ILE A 41 0.28 10.31 -11.90
N THR A 42 0.30 10.13 -13.23
CA THR A 42 1.52 9.90 -14.00
C THR A 42 2.48 11.09 -13.92
N GLY A 43 1.96 12.31 -14.02
CA GLY A 43 2.80 13.51 -13.94
C GLY A 43 3.43 13.69 -12.55
N TYR A 44 2.68 13.44 -11.48
CA TYR A 44 3.22 13.50 -10.12
C TYR A 44 4.23 12.38 -9.85
N GLN A 45 4.02 11.18 -10.40
CA GLN A 45 4.97 10.08 -10.33
C GLN A 45 6.29 10.44 -11.00
N THR A 46 6.26 10.97 -12.23
CA THR A 46 7.48 11.40 -12.95
C THR A 46 8.21 12.50 -12.19
N ALA A 47 7.50 13.49 -11.66
CA ALA A 47 8.09 14.55 -10.85
C ALA A 47 8.71 14.01 -9.55
N SER A 48 8.07 13.01 -8.93
CA SER A 48 8.59 12.33 -7.73
C SER A 48 9.87 11.55 -8.01
N MET A 49 9.98 10.90 -9.17
CA MET A 49 11.21 10.21 -9.59
C MET A 49 12.36 11.19 -9.88
N ALA A 50 12.05 12.41 -10.33
CA ALA A 50 13.05 13.45 -10.56
C ALA A 50 13.57 14.11 -9.26
N GLY A 51 12.86 13.94 -8.13
CA GLY A 51 13.29 14.39 -6.82
C GLY A 51 12.25 15.18 -6.04
N ALA A 52 12.49 15.36 -4.73
CA ALA A 52 11.51 15.96 -3.81
C ALA A 52 11.11 17.40 -4.18
N SER A 53 12.06 18.22 -4.65
CA SER A 53 11.79 19.60 -5.08
C SER A 53 10.87 19.65 -6.31
N HIS A 54 11.10 18.76 -7.29
CA HIS A 54 10.25 18.65 -8.48
C HIS A 54 8.85 18.15 -8.13
N ALA A 55 8.74 17.17 -7.22
CA ALA A 55 7.46 16.69 -6.72
C ALA A 55 6.65 17.82 -6.05
N GLN A 56 7.29 18.65 -5.24
CA GLN A 56 6.64 19.78 -4.57
C GLN A 56 6.17 20.83 -5.57
N GLN A 57 7.01 21.23 -6.54
CA GLN A 57 6.63 22.18 -7.58
C GLN A 57 5.46 21.67 -8.44
N TYR A 58 5.46 20.38 -8.79
CA TYR A 58 4.36 19.78 -9.52
C TYR A 58 3.07 19.75 -8.67
N LEU A 59 3.18 19.38 -7.39
CA LEU A 59 2.04 19.40 -6.47
C LEU A 59 1.44 20.81 -6.36
N ASP A 60 2.26 21.84 -6.19
CA ASP A 60 1.79 23.23 -6.13
C ASP A 60 1.03 23.63 -7.42
N SER A 61 1.54 23.20 -8.58
CA SER A 61 0.85 23.38 -9.86
C SER A 61 -0.52 22.67 -9.90
N VAL A 62 -0.60 21.42 -9.42
CA VAL A 62 -1.86 20.66 -9.32
C VAL A 62 -2.84 21.33 -8.36
N ILE A 63 -2.37 21.87 -7.23
CA ILE A 63 -3.23 22.59 -6.28
C ILE A 63 -3.79 23.86 -6.90
N ASN A 64 -2.96 24.63 -7.61
CA ASN A 64 -3.43 25.82 -8.32
C ASN A 64 -4.47 25.44 -9.39
N ALA A 65 -4.19 24.44 -10.22
CA ALA A 65 -5.13 23.94 -11.23
C ALA A 65 -6.44 23.39 -10.60
N TYR A 66 -6.34 22.75 -9.43
CA TYR A 66 -7.48 22.26 -8.68
C TYR A 66 -8.38 23.40 -8.26
N PHE A 67 -7.84 24.45 -7.63
CA PHE A 67 -8.64 25.59 -7.16
C PHE A 67 -9.15 26.48 -8.30
N SER A 68 -8.52 26.45 -9.48
CA SER A 68 -9.08 27.06 -10.69
C SER A 68 -10.35 26.35 -11.17
N LYS A 69 -10.45 25.03 -11.00
CA LYS A 69 -11.62 24.24 -11.41
C LYS A 69 -12.68 24.10 -10.30
N PHE A 70 -12.23 24.06 -9.06
CA PHE A 70 -13.06 23.83 -7.88
C PHE A 70 -12.91 25.03 -6.93
N PRO A 71 -13.83 26.01 -7.00
CA PRO A 71 -13.81 27.17 -6.13
C PRO A 71 -13.69 26.80 -4.65
N TRP A 72 -12.79 27.47 -3.92
CA TRP A 72 -12.48 27.14 -2.53
C TRP A 72 -13.69 27.28 -1.57
N ARG A 73 -14.68 28.09 -1.96
CA ARG A 73 -15.94 28.32 -1.24
C ARG A 73 -16.93 27.15 -1.37
N LEU A 74 -16.70 26.22 -2.31
CA LEU A 74 -17.54 25.03 -2.46
C LEU A 74 -17.18 23.97 -1.43
N LYS A 75 -18.19 23.27 -0.94
CA LYS A 75 -17.98 22.06 -0.13
C LYS A 75 -17.50 20.94 -1.04
N VAL A 76 -16.57 20.13 -0.56
CA VAL A 76 -15.97 19.01 -1.33
C VAL A 76 -17.01 17.93 -1.70
N SER A 77 -18.16 17.91 -1.01
CA SER A 77 -19.28 17.02 -1.32
C SER A 77 -20.22 17.54 -2.42
N GLU A 78 -20.09 18.80 -2.82
CA GLU A 78 -20.95 19.43 -3.82
C GLU A 78 -20.23 19.40 -5.17
N ASN A 79 -20.82 18.69 -6.14
CA ASN A 79 -20.29 18.70 -7.50
C ASN A 79 -20.53 20.09 -8.12
N PRO A 80 -19.53 20.69 -8.79
CA PRO A 80 -19.76 21.93 -9.52
C PRO A 80 -20.81 21.67 -10.61
N THR A 81 -22.00 22.25 -10.41
CA THR A 81 -23.07 22.23 -11.41
C THR A 81 -22.75 23.37 -12.37
N ALA A 82 -22.21 23.03 -13.54
CA ALA A 82 -21.70 23.93 -14.58
C ALA A 82 -20.36 24.63 -14.25
N PRO A 83 -19.51 24.92 -15.27
CA PRO A 83 -18.33 25.74 -15.04
C PRO A 83 -18.81 27.11 -14.57
N ALA A 84 -18.48 27.48 -13.33
CA ALA A 84 -18.67 28.84 -12.87
C ALA A 84 -17.93 29.75 -13.87
N SER A 85 -18.69 30.63 -14.53
CA SER A 85 -18.21 31.58 -15.52
C SER A 85 -16.87 32.15 -15.08
N GLU A 86 -15.89 32.02 -15.97
CA GLU A 86 -14.56 32.58 -15.84
C GLU A 86 -14.66 34.05 -15.43
N GLN A 87 -14.18 34.36 -14.23
CA GLN A 87 -13.46 35.62 -14.03
C GLN A 87 -12.04 35.28 -13.60
N PRO A 88 -11.09 35.22 -14.54
CA PRO A 88 -9.69 35.27 -14.22
C PRO A 88 -9.41 36.68 -13.65
N ASN A 89 -8.81 36.77 -12.48
CA ASN A 89 -8.16 37.99 -11.97
C ASN A 89 -9.07 39.18 -11.61
N SER A 90 -10.22 38.98 -10.95
CA SER A 90 -10.59 40.01 -9.97
C SER A 90 -9.66 39.81 -8.77
N MET A 91 -8.90 40.84 -8.41
CA MET A 91 -8.13 40.86 -7.16
C MET A 91 -9.16 40.61 -6.04
N GLU A 92 -9.25 39.35 -5.61
CA GLU A 92 -10.29 38.88 -4.70
C GLU A 92 -10.07 39.67 -3.40
N ASN A 93 -10.88 40.71 -3.17
CA ASN A 93 -10.81 41.56 -1.99
C ASN A 93 -11.33 40.76 -0.79
N LEU A 94 -10.52 39.81 -0.33
CA LEU A 94 -10.82 38.92 0.77
C LEU A 94 -10.68 39.69 2.08
N SER A 95 -11.68 39.58 2.95
CA SER A 95 -11.54 39.98 4.34
C SER A 95 -10.42 39.19 5.02
N LYS A 96 -9.83 39.73 6.10
CA LYS A 96 -8.84 39.02 6.93
C LYS A 96 -9.33 37.64 7.40
N VAL A 97 -10.64 37.51 7.62
CA VAL A 97 -11.28 36.24 8.00
C VAL A 97 -11.32 35.27 6.83
N GLU A 98 -11.72 35.74 5.64
CA GLU A 98 -11.78 34.91 4.43
C GLU A 98 -10.39 34.47 3.95
N MET A 99 -9.36 35.31 4.11
CA MET A 99 -7.98 34.92 3.83
C MET A 99 -7.54 33.74 4.69
N LYS A 100 -7.86 33.75 6.00
CA LYS A 100 -7.57 32.63 6.90
C LYS A 100 -8.35 31.39 6.51
N GLN A 101 -9.63 31.52 6.17
CA GLN A 101 -10.46 30.39 5.71
C GLN A 101 -9.90 29.76 4.43
N LYS A 102 -9.51 30.59 3.44
CA LYS A 102 -8.88 30.14 2.19
C LYS A 102 -7.55 29.44 2.47
N GLN A 103 -6.70 30.00 3.34
CA GLN A 103 -5.42 29.40 3.71
C GLN A 103 -5.59 28.04 4.40
N CYS A 104 -6.52 27.92 5.36
CA CYS A 104 -6.85 26.66 6.02
C CYS A 104 -7.34 25.62 5.00
N LYS A 105 -8.26 26.01 4.12
CA LYS A 105 -8.79 25.15 3.05
C LYS A 105 -7.69 24.66 2.11
N VAL A 106 -6.84 25.55 1.62
CA VAL A 106 -5.71 25.22 0.73
C VAL A 106 -4.76 24.26 1.44
N THR A 107 -4.42 24.50 2.70
CA THR A 107 -3.52 23.63 3.47
C THR A 107 -4.08 22.21 3.64
N VAL A 108 -5.37 22.10 3.95
CA VAL A 108 -6.03 20.80 4.12
C VAL A 108 -6.14 20.06 2.79
N MET A 109 -6.52 20.76 1.71
CA MET A 109 -6.60 20.17 0.37
C MET A 109 -5.23 19.76 -0.16
N HIS A 110 -4.20 20.56 0.08
CA HIS A 110 -2.82 20.24 -0.28
C HIS A 110 -2.38 18.90 0.34
N LYS A 111 -2.59 18.73 1.65
CA LYS A 111 -2.30 17.47 2.34
C LYS A 111 -3.13 16.31 1.77
N ALA A 112 -4.43 16.51 1.56
CA ALA A 112 -5.33 15.48 1.07
C ALA A 112 -4.99 15.01 -0.34
N ILE A 113 -4.71 15.94 -1.26
CA ILE A 113 -4.34 15.65 -2.64
C ILE A 113 -2.99 14.93 -2.70
N LYS A 114 -2.00 15.40 -1.93
CA LYS A 114 -0.71 14.70 -1.80
C LYS A 114 -0.89 13.26 -1.33
N SER A 115 -1.57 13.06 -0.20
CA SER A 115 -1.79 11.72 0.35
C SER A 115 -2.57 10.82 -0.61
N TRP A 116 -3.54 11.37 -1.35
CA TRP A 116 -4.30 10.63 -2.36
C TRP A 116 -3.42 10.20 -3.53
N LEU A 117 -2.63 11.12 -4.11
CA LEU A 117 -1.71 10.81 -5.21
C LEU A 117 -0.66 9.78 -4.80
N GLU A 118 -0.05 9.95 -3.64
CA GLU A 118 0.91 8.98 -3.11
C GLU A 118 0.29 7.60 -2.85
N TYR A 119 -0.93 7.56 -2.31
CA TYR A 119 -1.65 6.30 -2.11
C TYR A 119 -1.87 5.59 -3.44
N HIS A 120 -2.33 6.31 -4.47
CA HIS A 120 -2.57 5.73 -5.79
C HIS A 120 -1.28 5.31 -6.50
N ILE A 121 -0.19 6.07 -6.37
CA ILE A 121 1.11 5.64 -6.89
C ILE A 121 1.56 4.35 -6.19
N ARG A 122 1.49 4.28 -4.86
CA ARG A 122 1.85 3.06 -4.11
C ARG A 122 0.92 1.90 -4.41
N ALA A 123 -0.38 2.15 -4.59
CA ALA A 123 -1.34 1.13 -4.97
C ALA A 123 -1.05 0.60 -6.38
N ASN A 124 -0.75 1.48 -7.34
CA ASN A 124 -0.35 1.10 -8.70
C ASN A 124 1.01 0.41 -8.72
N GLN A 125 1.95 0.77 -7.84
CA GLN A 125 3.20 0.03 -7.63
C GLN A 125 2.96 -1.35 -7.01
N LYS A 126 1.91 -1.52 -6.20
CA LYS A 126 1.55 -2.85 -5.67
C LYS A 126 0.90 -3.74 -6.73
N VAL A 127 0.09 -3.16 -7.62
CA VAL A 127 -0.58 -3.87 -8.72
C VAL A 127 0.42 -4.18 -9.85
N GLY A 128 1.27 -3.22 -10.23
CA GLY A 128 2.36 -3.41 -11.19
C GLY A 128 3.57 -4.18 -10.65
N GLY A 129 3.41 -4.86 -9.52
CA GLY A 129 4.48 -5.57 -8.85
C GLY A 129 5.43 -4.64 -8.11
N ASN A 130 5.86 -5.12 -6.95
CA ASN A 130 6.98 -4.63 -6.15
C ASN A 130 8.30 -4.75 -6.96
N VAL A 131 8.39 -4.09 -8.12
CA VAL A 131 9.52 -4.10 -9.07
C VAL A 131 10.75 -3.40 -8.47
N MET A 132 10.62 -2.83 -7.28
CA MET A 132 11.73 -2.27 -6.55
C MET A 132 11.55 -2.67 -5.08
N VAL A 133 12.59 -3.26 -4.49
CA VAL A 133 12.65 -3.78 -3.12
C VAL A 133 12.22 -5.24 -2.95
N SER A 134 12.92 -6.15 -3.63
CA SER A 134 13.45 -7.35 -2.98
C SER A 134 14.69 -7.82 -3.73
N GLU A 135 15.65 -8.49 -3.08
CA GLU A 135 16.80 -9.15 -3.74
C GLU A 135 16.37 -10.18 -4.82
N ASN A 136 15.07 -10.42 -4.98
CA ASN A 136 14.37 -11.09 -6.09
C ASN A 136 13.50 -10.08 -6.88
N ASN A 137 14.09 -9.20 -7.68
CA ASN A 137 13.32 -8.41 -8.65
C ASN A 137 12.70 -9.35 -9.72
N MET A 138 11.63 -8.97 -10.40
CA MET A 138 10.91 -9.84 -11.34
C MET A 138 11.65 -10.05 -12.67
N TRP A 139 12.56 -9.14 -13.00
CA TRP A 139 13.74 -9.43 -13.83
C TRP A 139 14.56 -10.56 -13.22
N THR A 140 14.97 -10.45 -11.95
CA THR A 140 15.75 -11.46 -11.20
C THR A 140 15.14 -12.86 -11.24
N CYS A 141 13.83 -13.01 -11.50
CA CYS A 141 13.19 -14.32 -11.67
C CYS A 141 12.84 -14.73 -13.11
N LEU A 142 12.55 -13.83 -14.07
CA LEU A 142 12.60 -14.19 -15.51
C LEU A 142 14.05 -14.60 -15.93
N LEU A 143 15.00 -14.19 -15.09
CA LEU A 143 16.41 -14.57 -15.00
C LEU A 143 16.67 -15.88 -14.21
N VAL A 144 15.82 -16.26 -13.24
CA VAL A 144 15.85 -17.60 -12.59
C VAL A 144 15.29 -18.65 -13.53
N GLN A 145 14.42 -18.22 -14.45
CA GLN A 145 13.64 -19.03 -15.37
C GLN A 145 13.25 -18.20 -16.60
N LEU A 146 14.00 -18.21 -17.70
CA LEU A 146 13.75 -19.19 -18.75
C LEU A 146 14.53 -20.49 -18.51
N SER A 147 15.42 -20.43 -17.52
CA SER A 147 16.53 -21.27 -17.03
C SER A 147 16.29 -22.42 -16.05
N GLY A 148 15.05 -22.80 -15.68
CA GLY A 148 14.81 -24.12 -15.03
C GLY A 148 14.58 -24.19 -13.50
N ILE A 149 13.85 -23.23 -12.93
CA ILE A 149 13.09 -23.21 -11.65
C ILE A 149 13.91 -23.38 -10.36
N SER A 150 14.19 -22.28 -9.66
CA SER A 150 14.29 -22.32 -8.19
C SER A 150 13.23 -21.46 -7.50
N LYS A 151 12.56 -22.11 -6.56
CA LYS A 151 11.70 -21.48 -5.57
C LYS A 151 12.53 -20.42 -4.84
N LYS A 152 11.93 -19.26 -4.58
CA LYS A 152 12.40 -18.20 -3.68
C LYS A 152 13.41 -18.76 -2.68
N LYS A 153 14.65 -18.24 -2.68
CA LYS A 153 15.71 -18.61 -1.72
C LYS A 153 15.07 -18.96 -0.39
N LEU A 154 15.08 -20.25 -0.05
CA LEU A 154 14.42 -20.72 1.16
C LEU A 154 15.08 -19.97 2.31
N LYS A 155 14.27 -19.23 3.05
CA LYS A 155 14.75 -18.56 4.25
C LYS A 155 15.22 -19.67 5.18
N ALA A 156 16.47 -19.61 5.60
CA ALA A 156 17.04 -20.54 6.56
C ALA A 156 16.09 -20.63 7.77
N LEU A 157 15.56 -21.83 8.01
CA LEU A 157 14.70 -22.08 9.16
C LEU A 157 15.55 -22.01 10.42
N GLN A 158 14.93 -21.55 11.51
CA GLN A 158 15.55 -21.64 12.82
C GLN A 158 15.43 -23.08 13.36
N ALA A 159 16.31 -23.46 14.28
CA ALA A 159 16.38 -24.84 14.78
C ALA A 159 15.03 -25.36 15.32
N HIS A 160 14.26 -24.51 16.02
CA HIS A 160 12.92 -24.87 16.51
C HIS A 160 11.89 -25.01 15.40
N GLN A 161 12.02 -24.26 14.30
CA GLN A 161 11.14 -24.37 13.14
C GLN A 161 11.45 -25.64 12.33
N GLN A 162 12.71 -26.07 12.34
CA GLN A 162 13.10 -27.34 11.76
C GLN A 162 12.59 -28.50 12.63
N TRP A 163 12.76 -28.41 13.94
CA TRP A 163 12.26 -29.38 14.91
C TRP A 163 10.73 -29.53 14.84
N SER A 164 10.02 -28.42 14.65
CA SER A 164 8.56 -28.43 14.58
C SER A 164 8.04 -29.23 13.39
N LYS A 165 8.75 -29.33 12.26
CA LYS A 165 8.31 -30.15 11.12
C LYS A 165 8.02 -31.60 11.53
N ASP A 166 8.88 -32.16 12.37
CA ASP A 166 8.77 -33.57 12.79
C ASP A 166 7.82 -33.74 13.98
N HIS A 167 7.60 -32.68 14.77
CA HIS A 167 6.88 -32.73 16.05
C HIS A 167 5.57 -31.93 16.06
N PHE A 168 5.18 -31.36 14.92
CA PHE A 168 4.03 -30.47 14.84
C PHE A 168 2.76 -31.21 15.22
N ASP A 169 2.51 -32.35 14.59
CA ASP A 169 1.25 -33.08 14.74
C ASP A 169 1.13 -33.78 16.09
N THR A 170 2.27 -34.18 16.65
CA THR A 170 2.34 -35.00 17.85
C THR A 170 2.40 -34.18 19.13
N ILE A 171 3.11 -33.05 19.12
CA ILE A 171 3.37 -32.25 20.33
C ILE A 171 2.74 -30.86 20.23
N ILE A 172 3.04 -30.13 19.15
CA ILE A 172 2.73 -28.70 19.07
C ILE A 172 1.23 -28.48 18.83
N ARG A 173 0.63 -29.18 17.85
CA ARG A 173 -0.77 -29.04 17.44
C ARG A 173 -1.76 -29.28 18.59
N PRO A 174 -1.69 -30.40 19.35
CA PRO A 174 -2.62 -30.61 20.45
C PRO A 174 -2.47 -29.56 21.56
N ASN A 175 -1.23 -29.22 21.95
CA ASN A 175 -0.98 -28.24 23.02
C ASN A 175 -1.38 -26.81 22.60
N PHE A 176 -1.09 -26.43 21.36
CA PHE A 176 -1.49 -25.16 20.78
C PHE A 176 -3.01 -25.02 20.75
N GLN A 177 -3.73 -26.04 20.28
CA GLN A 177 -5.20 -26.00 20.21
C GLN A 177 -5.84 -25.89 21.60
N GLU A 178 -5.32 -26.64 22.58
CA GLU A 178 -5.77 -26.55 23.98
C GLU A 178 -5.55 -25.15 24.57
N ARG A 179 -4.36 -24.56 24.37
CA ARG A 179 -4.05 -23.21 24.85
C ARG A 179 -4.85 -22.12 24.13
N CYS A 180 -5.05 -22.24 22.82
CA CYS A 180 -5.90 -21.31 22.07
C CYS A 180 -7.35 -21.36 22.55
N ASN A 181 -7.90 -22.55 22.83
CA ASN A 181 -9.25 -22.69 23.36
C ASN A 181 -9.38 -22.06 24.77
N THR A 182 -8.36 -22.21 25.61
CA THR A 182 -8.35 -21.69 26.97
C THR A 182 -8.20 -20.16 27.01
N GLN A 183 -7.36 -19.60 26.12
CA GLN A 183 -7.04 -18.16 26.11
C GLN A 183 -7.90 -17.35 25.13
N GLY A 184 -8.72 -18.00 24.30
CA GLY A 184 -9.59 -17.34 23.34
C GLY A 184 -8.87 -16.64 22.19
N ILE A 185 -7.61 -17.01 21.92
CA ILE A 185 -6.77 -16.40 20.87
C ILE A 185 -7.37 -16.73 19.50
N LYS A 186 -7.60 -15.71 18.67
CA LYS A 186 -8.17 -15.86 17.32
C LYS A 186 -7.47 -14.95 16.31
N GLY A 187 -7.51 -15.34 15.04
CA GLY A 187 -7.03 -14.50 13.94
C GLY A 187 -5.51 -14.37 13.90
N LYS A 188 -4.99 -13.16 13.69
CA LYS A 188 -3.56 -12.92 13.43
C LYS A 188 -2.65 -13.29 14.60
N GLU A 189 -3.16 -13.23 15.83
CA GLU A 189 -2.42 -13.55 17.05
C GLU A 189 -2.09 -15.05 17.16
N MET A 190 -2.83 -15.91 16.47
CA MET A 190 -2.59 -17.36 16.46
C MET A 190 -1.22 -17.73 15.92
N VAL A 191 -0.73 -17.03 14.89
CA VAL A 191 0.56 -17.34 14.24
C VAL A 191 1.73 -17.03 15.17
N THR A 192 1.69 -15.87 15.84
CA THR A 192 2.71 -15.49 16.83
C THR A 192 2.68 -16.42 18.03
N PHE A 193 1.49 -16.80 18.48
CA PHE A 193 1.32 -17.72 19.60
C PHE A 193 1.82 -19.14 19.28
N GLN A 194 1.58 -19.63 18.06
CA GLN A 194 2.10 -20.91 17.59
C GLN A 194 3.62 -20.94 17.60
N GLU A 195 4.27 -19.87 17.12
CA GLU A 195 5.73 -19.73 17.14
C GLU A 195 6.26 -19.78 18.58
N GLN A 196 5.60 -19.08 19.51
CA GLN A 196 5.96 -19.09 20.92
C GLN A 196 5.86 -20.50 21.54
N VAL A 197 4.74 -21.19 21.35
CA VAL A 197 4.54 -22.56 21.87
C VAL A 197 5.59 -23.52 21.29
N THR A 198 5.89 -23.36 20.00
CA THR A 198 6.95 -24.15 19.32
C THR A 198 8.32 -23.93 19.96
N GLN A 199 8.67 -22.67 20.23
CA GLN A 199 9.94 -22.31 20.85
C GLN A 199 10.05 -22.83 22.29
N GLU A 200 8.98 -22.73 23.09
CA GLU A 200 8.92 -23.26 24.46
C GLU A 200 9.20 -24.76 24.49
N HIS A 201 8.53 -25.54 23.63
CA HIS A 201 8.74 -26.97 23.56
C HIS A 201 10.15 -27.33 23.09
N PHE A 202 10.69 -26.60 22.12
CA PHE A 202 12.06 -26.83 21.64
C PHE A 202 13.10 -26.57 22.74
N LEU A 203 12.98 -25.47 23.49
CA LEU A 203 13.90 -25.14 24.59
C LEU A 203 13.82 -26.14 25.75
N ALA A 204 12.68 -26.80 25.94
CA ALA A 204 12.50 -27.86 26.93
C ALA A 204 13.13 -29.20 26.52
N THR A 205 13.54 -29.37 25.25
CA THR A 205 14.25 -30.57 24.80
C THR A 205 15.70 -30.59 25.32
N ASN A 206 16.33 -31.76 25.31
CA ASN A 206 17.72 -31.89 25.74
C ASN A 206 18.69 -31.15 24.80
N GLY A 207 19.86 -30.75 25.32
CA GLY A 207 20.85 -29.99 24.56
C GLY A 207 21.41 -30.71 23.31
N GLN A 208 21.38 -32.05 23.29
CA GLN A 208 21.81 -32.83 22.13
C GLN A 208 20.81 -32.72 20.97
N THR A 209 19.51 -32.83 21.26
CA THR A 209 18.42 -32.62 20.30
C THR A 209 18.46 -31.20 19.75
N GLN A 210 18.64 -30.19 20.61
CA GLN A 210 18.75 -28.81 20.15
C GLN A 210 19.94 -28.61 19.20
N THR A 211 21.10 -29.18 19.54
CA THR A 211 22.30 -29.11 18.71
C THR A 211 22.11 -29.83 17.37
N HIS A 212 21.49 -31.01 17.39
CA HIS A 212 21.17 -31.78 16.18
C HIS A 212 20.30 -30.98 15.22
N TYR A 213 19.20 -30.39 15.71
CA TYR A 213 18.30 -29.61 14.85
C TYR A 213 18.90 -28.27 14.41
N ALA A 214 19.80 -27.67 15.22
CA ALA A 214 20.56 -26.50 14.80
C ALA A 214 21.60 -26.82 13.70
N GLN A 215 22.14 -28.03 13.68
CA GLN A 215 22.98 -28.51 12.59
C GLN A 215 22.13 -28.81 11.35
N LEU A 216 21.03 -29.56 11.50
CA LEU A 216 20.13 -29.90 10.40
C LEU A 216 19.55 -28.66 9.71
N ALA A 217 19.15 -27.65 10.48
CA ALA A 217 18.65 -26.38 9.94
C ALA A 217 19.72 -25.62 9.13
N ARG A 218 20.99 -25.70 9.56
CA ARG A 218 22.12 -25.12 8.82
C ARG A 218 22.40 -25.90 7.53
N ASP A 219 22.37 -27.22 7.59
CA ASP A 219 22.63 -28.08 6.45
C ASP A 219 21.54 -27.93 5.38
N GLU A 220 20.26 -27.92 5.77
CA GLU A 220 19.15 -27.65 4.85
C GLU A 220 19.21 -26.24 4.25
N ALA A 221 19.55 -25.23 5.06
CA ALA A 221 19.75 -23.88 4.54
C ALA A 221 20.88 -23.83 3.52
N GLN A 222 21.99 -24.54 3.77
CA GLN A 222 23.13 -24.58 2.86
C GLN A 222 22.79 -25.33 1.56
N THR A 223 22.08 -26.45 1.64
CA THR A 223 21.59 -27.19 0.47
C THR A 223 20.64 -26.31 -0.35
N ALA A 224 19.68 -25.66 0.29
CA ALA A 224 18.73 -24.79 -0.40
C ALA A 224 19.39 -23.55 -1.03
N ILE A 225 20.43 -23.00 -0.39
CA ILE A 225 21.26 -21.94 -1.00
C ILE A 225 21.98 -22.49 -2.23
N THR A 226 22.59 -23.66 -2.11
CA THR A 226 23.33 -24.31 -3.20
C THR A 226 22.42 -24.59 -4.40
N GLU A 227 21.26 -25.21 -4.18
CA GLU A 227 20.25 -25.49 -5.23
C GLU A 227 19.72 -24.20 -5.86
N TRP A 228 19.48 -23.17 -5.04
CA TRP A 228 19.01 -21.88 -5.54
C TRP A 228 20.08 -21.19 -6.41
N THR A 229 21.34 -21.25 -6.00
CA THR A 229 22.49 -20.73 -6.76
C THR A 229 22.75 -21.54 -8.03
N GLU A 230 22.57 -22.86 -8.00
CA GLU A 230 22.73 -23.74 -9.17
C GLU A 230 21.63 -23.47 -10.21
N ALA A 231 20.37 -23.36 -9.79
CA ALA A 231 19.27 -23.06 -10.68
C ALA A 231 19.38 -21.67 -11.33
N LEU A 232 19.98 -20.71 -10.63
CA LEU A 232 20.32 -19.40 -11.21
C LEU A 232 21.45 -19.47 -12.25
N SER A 233 22.30 -20.49 -12.17
CA SER A 233 23.47 -20.65 -13.04
C SER A 233 23.18 -21.44 -14.32
N ASN A 234 22.01 -22.08 -14.44
CA ASN A 234 21.65 -22.90 -15.61
C ASN A 234 21.17 -22.06 -16.80
N PRO A 235 21.53 -22.45 -18.04
CA PRO A 235 21.11 -21.72 -19.24
C PRO A 235 19.59 -21.80 -19.47
N PRO A 236 19.02 -20.80 -20.17
CA PRO A 236 17.59 -20.78 -20.50
C PRO A 236 17.19 -22.01 -21.31
N ALA A 237 16.12 -22.69 -20.87
CA ALA A 237 15.55 -23.82 -21.56
C ALA A 237 15.10 -23.40 -22.97
N THR A 238 15.65 -24.06 -23.98
CA THR A 238 15.39 -23.79 -25.39
C THR A 238 14.17 -24.54 -25.93
N ASP A 239 13.57 -25.40 -25.11
CA ASP A 239 12.44 -26.19 -25.55
C ASP A 239 11.17 -25.31 -25.64
N PRO A 240 10.33 -25.56 -26.66
CA PRO A 240 9.17 -24.72 -26.93
C PRO A 240 8.11 -24.79 -25.81
N ILE A 241 8.11 -25.83 -24.98
CA ILE A 241 7.14 -26.04 -23.90
C ILE A 241 7.49 -25.13 -22.71
N SER A 242 8.76 -25.04 -22.35
CA SER A 242 9.31 -24.13 -21.34
C SER A 242 9.16 -22.67 -21.76
N GLN A 243 9.33 -22.37 -23.05
CA GLN A 243 9.11 -21.03 -23.60
C GLN A 243 7.63 -20.64 -23.60
N GLN A 244 6.73 -21.54 -24.00
CA GLN A 244 5.28 -21.30 -23.89
C GLN A 244 4.84 -21.08 -22.45
N SER A 245 5.44 -21.81 -21.50
CA SER A 245 5.14 -21.65 -20.07
C SER A 245 5.52 -20.26 -19.55
N CYS A 246 6.63 -19.69 -20.02
CA CYS A 246 7.05 -18.33 -19.66
C CYS A 246 6.09 -17.26 -20.21
N VAL A 247 5.61 -17.44 -21.45
CA VAL A 247 4.67 -16.50 -22.09
C VAL A 247 3.30 -16.53 -21.39
N ILE A 248 2.81 -17.73 -21.04
CA ILE A 248 1.56 -17.88 -20.28
C ILE A 248 1.67 -17.21 -18.90
N TYR A 249 2.81 -17.34 -18.21
CA TYR A 249 3.05 -16.71 -16.91
C TYR A 249 3.01 -15.18 -16.98
N PHE A 250 3.52 -14.61 -18.08
CA PHE A 250 3.52 -13.17 -18.31
C PHE A 250 2.10 -12.64 -18.55
N LEU A 251 1.30 -13.33 -19.36
CA LEU A 251 -0.07 -12.91 -19.70
C LEU A 251 -1.05 -13.02 -18.52
N ILE A 252 -0.85 -13.96 -17.60
CA ILE A 252 -1.69 -14.10 -16.41
C ILE A 252 -1.39 -13.02 -15.37
N LEU A 253 -0.15 -12.54 -15.28
CA LEU A 253 0.25 -11.46 -14.37
C LEU A 253 -0.23 -10.07 -14.82
N ASP A 254 -0.47 -9.86 -16.12
CA ASP A 254 -0.98 -8.58 -16.66
C ASP A 254 -2.52 -8.43 -16.59
N LEU A 255 -3.26 -9.49 -16.22
CA LEU A 255 -4.73 -9.52 -16.19
C LEU A 255 -5.35 -9.51 -14.76
N LEU A 256 -4.53 -9.38 -13.71
CA LEU A 256 -4.94 -9.34 -12.29
C LEU A 256 -4.46 -8.06 -11.59
#